data_AF-A0A1N7FGV1-F1
#
_entry.id   AF-A0A1N7FGV1-F1
#
_cell.length_a   1.000
_cell.length_b   1.000
_cell.length_c   1.000
_cell.angle_alpha   90.00
_cell.angle_beta   90.00
_cell.angle_gamma   90.00
#
_symmetry.space_group_name_H-M   'P 1'
#
loop_
_entity.id
_entity.type
_entity.pdbx_description
1 polymer ?
#
loop_
_entity_poly.entity_id
_entity_poly.type
_entity_poly.pdbx_seq_one_letter_code
_entity_poly.pdbx_strand_id
1 'polypeptide(L)'
;MGVPEVVYRGDSLASDLERAGLTEEDLLLLAELAKGVTADRVGRSLDVSGRTVRRRLRCICDRIGVATAIEAVAWAARRRLI
;
A
#
# COMPACT_ATOMS: atom_id res chain seq x y z
N MET A 1 -37.59 9.11 14.01
CA MET A 1 -36.22 9.63 13.94
C MET A 1 -35.31 8.45 13.72
N GLY A 2 -34.90 8.20 12.48
CA GLY A 2 -34.03 7.08 12.13
C GLY A 2 -32.63 7.35 12.69
N VAL A 3 -32.14 6.41 13.48
CA VAL A 3 -30.71 6.35 13.80
C VAL A 3 -29.95 6.23 12.46
N PRO A 4 -28.91 7.02 12.20
CA PRO A 4 -28.03 6.73 11.08
C PRO A 4 -27.29 5.44 11.44
N GLU A 5 -27.59 4.41 10.66
CA GLU A 5 -26.88 3.13 10.64
C GLU A 5 -25.42 3.42 10.28
N VAL A 6 -24.56 3.49 11.30
CA VAL A 6 -23.11 3.45 11.14
C VAL A 6 -22.76 2.04 10.68
N VAL A 7 -22.85 1.85 9.37
CA VAL A 7 -22.45 0.62 8.68
C VAL A 7 -20.96 0.39 8.96
N TYR A 8 -20.66 -0.81 9.43
CA TYR A 8 -19.34 -1.34 9.78
C TYR A 8 -18.27 -0.98 8.71
N ARG A 9 -17.33 -0.10 9.05
CA ARG A 9 -16.22 0.37 8.20
C ARG A 9 -15.05 -0.63 8.05
N GLY A 10 -15.18 -1.86 8.56
CA GLY A 10 -14.07 -2.81 8.67
C GLY A 10 -13.92 -3.82 7.52
N ASP A 11 -15.01 -4.19 6.85
CA ASP A 11 -15.01 -5.38 5.98
C ASP A 11 -14.48 -5.11 4.56
N SER A 12 -14.86 -3.98 3.96
CA SER A 12 -14.48 -3.63 2.59
C SER A 12 -12.97 -3.41 2.39
N LEU A 13 -12.25 -3.06 3.45
CA LEU A 13 -10.80 -2.79 3.40
C LEU A 13 -9.98 -4.08 3.28
N ALA A 14 -10.39 -5.11 4.02
CA ALA A 14 -9.81 -6.44 3.89
C ALA A 14 -10.12 -7.04 2.50
N SER A 15 -11.36 -6.85 2.01
CA SER A 15 -11.75 -7.28 0.67
C SER A 15 -10.93 -6.59 -0.43
N ASP A 16 -10.66 -5.28 -0.29
CA ASP A 16 -9.85 -4.53 -1.26
C ASP A 16 -8.39 -5.01 -1.28
N LEU A 17 -7.83 -5.37 -0.13
CA LEU A 17 -6.48 -5.94 -0.02
C LEU A 17 -6.41 -7.34 -0.62
N GLU A 18 -7.40 -8.19 -0.35
CA GLU A 18 -7.50 -9.53 -0.94
C GLU A 18 -7.67 -9.47 -2.46
N ARG A 19 -8.52 -8.56 -2.97
CA ARG A 19 -8.70 -8.34 -4.41
C ARG A 19 -7.46 -7.79 -5.08
N ALA A 20 -6.69 -6.95 -4.40
CA ALA A 20 -5.42 -6.43 -4.89
C ALA A 20 -4.26 -7.42 -4.70
N GLY A 21 -4.43 -8.47 -3.88
CA GLY A 21 -3.37 -9.41 -3.55
C GLY A 21 -2.15 -8.75 -2.91
N LEU A 22 -2.35 -7.70 -2.10
CA LEU A 22 -1.26 -7.00 -1.42
C LEU A 22 -0.98 -7.63 -0.06
N THR A 23 0.31 -7.78 0.25
CA THR A 23 0.75 -8.27 1.56
C THR A 23 0.91 -7.12 2.56
N GLU A 24 0.97 -7.43 3.85
CA GLU A 24 1.25 -6.42 4.89
C GLU A 24 2.62 -5.76 4.68
N GLU A 25 3.62 -6.51 4.21
CA GLU A 25 4.93 -5.97 3.83
C GLU A 25 4.83 -4.95 2.68
N ASP A 26 3.90 -5.14 1.74
CA ASP A 26 3.67 -4.20 0.64
C ASP A 26 3.07 -2.89 1.17
N LEU A 27 2.17 -2.96 2.16
CA LEU A 27 1.61 -1.77 2.82
C LEU A 27 2.66 -1.02 3.63
N LEU A 28 3.49 -1.73 4.39
CA LEU A 28 4.60 -1.13 5.13
C LEU A 28 5.57 -0.41 4.19
N LEU A 29 5.88 -1.01 3.05
CA LEU A 29 6.70 -0.39 2.03
C LEU A 29 6.07 0.92 1.49
N LEU A 30 4.76 0.91 1.20
CA LEU A 30 4.04 2.11 0.76
C LEU A 30 3.96 3.18 1.86
N ALA A 31 3.81 2.80 3.13
CA ALA A 31 3.79 3.70 4.28
C ALA A 31 5.14 4.42 4.45
N GLU A 32 6.26 3.71 4.32
CA GLU A 32 7.58 4.33 4.38
C GLU A 32 7.82 5.30 3.21
N LEU A 33 7.36 4.94 2.01
CA LEU A 33 7.41 5.84 0.86
C LEU A 33 6.53 7.08 1.05
N ALA A 34 5.37 6.96 1.70
CA ALA A 34 4.50 8.09 2.04
C ALA A 34 5.17 9.08 3.02
N LYS A 35 6.03 8.57 3.90
CA LYS A 35 6.87 9.39 4.80
C LYS A 35 8.03 10.07 4.05
N GLY A 36 8.18 9.85 2.75
CA GLY A 36 9.28 10.38 1.93
C GLY A 36 10.58 9.59 2.04
N VAL A 37 10.55 8.38 2.63
CA VAL A 37 11.72 7.51 2.69
C VAL A 37 12.00 6.94 1.31
N THR A 38 13.25 6.97 0.85
CA THR A 38 13.62 6.43 -0.47
C THR A 38 13.64 4.91 -0.46
N ALA A 39 13.38 4.29 -1.62
CA ALA A 39 13.46 2.82 -1.79
C ALA A 39 14.82 2.25 -1.36
N ASP A 40 15.91 3.00 -1.53
CA ASP A 40 17.25 2.57 -1.10
C ASP A 40 17.38 2.57 0.43
N ARG A 41 16.76 3.52 1.14
CA ARG A 41 16.70 3.50 2.61
C ARG A 41 15.78 2.40 3.14
N VAL A 42 14.61 2.20 2.53
CA VAL A 42 13.72 1.11 2.91
C VAL A 42 14.41 -0.24 2.72
N GLY A 43 15.15 -0.41 1.62
CA GLY A 43 15.93 -1.64 1.38
C GLY A 43 16.92 -1.93 2.49
N ARG A 44 17.69 -0.92 2.93
CA ARG A 44 18.62 -1.07 4.06
C ARG A 44 17.92 -1.48 5.37
N SER A 45 16.71 -0.98 5.61
CA SER A 45 15.93 -1.34 6.79
C SER A 45 15.37 -2.76 6.73
N LEU A 46 15.19 -3.30 5.53
CA LEU A 46 14.63 -4.63 5.28
C LEU A 46 15.70 -5.68 4.90
N ASP A 47 16.99 -5.33 5.04
CA ASP A 47 18.14 -6.15 4.62
C ASP A 47 18.09 -6.60 3.13
N VAL A 48 17.53 -5.75 2.27
CA VAL A 48 17.45 -6.00 0.82
C VAL A 48 18.00 -4.83 0.01
N SER A 49 18.43 -5.10 -1.22
CA SER A 49 18.90 -4.04 -2.11
C SER A 49 17.75 -3.12 -2.55
N GLY A 50 18.05 -1.85 -2.83
CA GLY A 50 17.07 -0.93 -3.43
C GLY A 50 16.53 -1.41 -4.78
N ARG A 51 17.27 -2.26 -5.51
CA ARG A 51 16.78 -2.93 -6.73
C ARG A 51 15.66 -3.92 -6.41
N THR A 52 15.78 -4.68 -5.33
CA THR A 52 14.74 -5.60 -4.85
C THR A 52 13.50 -4.84 -4.43
N VAL A 53 13.68 -3.71 -3.72
CA VAL A 53 12.55 -2.84 -3.35
C VAL A 53 11.84 -2.28 -4.57
N ARG A 54 12.57 -1.75 -5.55
CA ARG A 54 11.98 -1.23 -6.81
C ARG A 54 11.24 -2.33 -7.59
N ARG A 55 11.77 -3.55 -7.61
CA ARG A 55 11.09 -4.70 -8.23
C ARG A 55 9.78 -5.04 -7.51
N ARG A 56 9.80 -5.11 -6.18
CA ARG A 56 8.59 -5.32 -5.37
C ARG A 56 7.57 -4.22 -5.62
N LEU A 57 8.00 -2.96 -5.65
CA LEU A 57 7.16 -1.81 -5.93
C LEU A 57 6.50 -1.87 -7.30
N ARG A 58 7.22 -2.37 -8.32
CA ARG A 58 6.65 -2.61 -9.64
C ARG A 58 5.55 -3.68 -9.60
N CYS A 59 5.80 -4.80 -8.91
CA CYS A 59 4.76 -5.82 -8.72
C CYS A 59 3.52 -5.28 -7.99
N ILE A 60 3.69 -4.40 -6.99
CA ILE A 60 2.56 -3.73 -6.32
C ILE A 60 1.80 -2.87 -7.33
N CYS A 61 2.50 -2.05 -8.11
CA CYS A 61 1.88 -1.18 -9.13
C CYS A 61 1.07 -1.99 -10.15
N ASP A 62 1.64 -3.10 -10.63
CA ASP A 62 0.99 -4.01 -11.58
C ASP A 62 -0.28 -4.64 -10.99
N ARG A 63 -0.25 -5.01 -9.69
CA ARG A 63 -1.39 -5.61 -8.97
C ARG A 63 -2.57 -4.64 -8.79
N ILE A 64 -2.29 -3.38 -8.48
CA ILE A 64 -3.33 -2.36 -8.25
C ILE A 64 -3.68 -1.56 -9.51
N GLY A 65 -3.00 -1.80 -10.63
CA GLY A 65 -3.26 -1.17 -11.92
C GLY A 65 -2.83 0.30 -12.01
N VAL A 66 -1.71 0.67 -11.37
CA VAL A 66 -1.13 2.02 -11.45
C VAL A 66 0.26 1.99 -12.08
N ALA A 67 0.75 3.14 -12.57
CA ALA A 67 2.01 3.20 -13.31
C ALA A 67 3.22 3.53 -12.43
N THR A 68 2.99 4.21 -11.30
CA THR A 68 4.07 4.81 -10.49
C THR A 68 3.93 4.54 -8.99
N ALA A 69 5.07 4.61 -8.30
CA ALA A 69 5.15 4.52 -6.85
C ALA A 69 4.25 5.53 -6.13
N ILE A 70 4.22 6.77 -6.61
CA ILE A 70 3.42 7.83 -5.99
C ILE A 70 1.92 7.59 -6.18
N GLU A 71 1.51 7.04 -7.32
CA GLU A 71 0.13 6.61 -7.53
C GLU A 71 -0.23 5.44 -6.62
N ALA A 72 0.69 4.49 -6.39
CA ALA A 72 0.48 3.39 -5.47
C ALA A 72 0.31 3.87 -4.02
N VAL A 73 1.12 4.84 -3.58
CA VAL A 73 0.98 5.50 -2.29
C VAL A 73 -0.36 6.24 -2.20
N ALA A 74 -0.73 7.00 -3.21
CA ALA A 74 -2.01 7.72 -3.25
C ALA A 74 -3.20 6.75 -3.24
N TRP A 75 -3.09 5.60 -3.91
CA TRP A 75 -4.09 4.54 -3.92
C TRP A 75 -4.31 3.97 -2.51
N ALA A 76 -3.23 3.72 -1.78
CA ALA A 76 -3.27 3.20 -0.41
C ALA A 76 -3.81 4.24 0.60
N ALA A 77 -3.34 5.49 0.52
CA ALA A 77 -3.78 6.58 1.40
C ALA A 77 -5.28 6.91 1.22
N ARG A 78 -5.79 6.93 -0.01
CA ARG A 78 -7.23 7.15 -0.29
C ARG A 78 -8.13 6.09 0.31
N ARG A 79 -7.60 4.87 0.46
CA ARG A 79 -8.28 3.73 1.10
C ARG A 79 -7.99 3.62 2.59
N ARG A 80 -7.24 4.56 3.20
CA ARG A 80 -6.83 4.49 4.61
C ARG A 80 -6.10 3.20 4.98
N LEU A 81 -5.33 2.65 4.04
CA LEU A 81 -4.47 1.49 4.27
C LEU A 81 -3.13 1.88 4.91
N ILE A 82 -2.74 3.16 4.80
CA ILE A 82 -1.54 3.79 5.36
C ILE A 82 -1.85 5.22 5.80
#